data_AF-A0A960LRL2-F1
#
_entry.id   AF-A0A960LRL2-F1
#
_cell.length_a   1.000
_cell.length_b   1.000
_cell.length_c   1.000
_cell.angle_alpha   90.00
_cell.angle_beta   90.00
_cell.angle_gamma   90.00
#
_symmetry.space_group_name_H-M   'P 1'
#
loop_
_entity.id
_entity.type
_entity.pdbx_description
1 polymer ?
#
loop_
_entity_poly.entity_id
_entity_poly.type
_entity_poly.pdbx_seq_one_letter_code
_entity_poly.pdbx_strand_id
1 'polypeptide(L)'
;DHKFDPIPQSDYYAMAGIFASTATLLNDTDNVARWYDARLPLEGEQEAAIAAHEVKVAALEKDLAEAKSVAAKFLAMSDVDPAAPGKPIDAAILPGIVVDDTEAKAVGEWMPSTFSKSYIGEGYLHDMGGGKGEKTLTFVPAIPKTGRYEVRIAYPAYPSRAAAVPVTIFHAEGEVEVQVDMTEPPLIGGRFHSLGTYRFEKDGAGFVLVSNEGTSGVVNVDAIQLLSEEDLNSANLASASVDPEIEKAAAEAQKRVKSLGNDLKKLKASGPERPVAMSVRDDKEIDGTEIRIRGIVHNTGEKVPRGFLQVASLSKEMPSFNERESGRRELADWLVSPDNPLTARVLANRTWTWLFGEGIVRSTENFGTTGDLPSHPELLDYLATRFVEEGWSMKRLVREIVLSRTWQQAVGNPPEIDPDNRLLACFPRRRLDAEQIRDAILAVSGTLDLTLGGPNIGGAGAIDANTTAAQNTEYSYVFADTRRSVYTPAFRVKRLELFEAFDFGNVNQPIGQRNVSTVAPQALYLLNSPFVMEQARLAAERALADTDRPGDEARLDYAYRTALGRLPGEEERRVMMAFLQSSTDPAHDTEGGDRVETWAQVFQTLFGCLDFRYLD
;
A
#
# COMPACT_ATOMS: atom_id res chain seq x y z
N ASP A 1 -5.17 21.46 -30.53
CA ASP A 1 -3.77 21.03 -30.66
C ASP A 1 -2.80 22.19 -30.59
N HIS A 2 -1.63 21.97 -29.99
CA HIS A 2 -0.54 22.93 -29.99
C HIS A 2 0.30 22.75 -31.27
N LYS A 3 0.75 23.85 -31.88
CA LYS A 3 1.35 23.85 -33.23
C LYS A 3 2.63 23.00 -33.35
N PHE A 4 3.31 22.77 -32.23
CA PHE A 4 4.61 22.09 -32.20
C PHE A 4 4.53 20.66 -31.66
N ASP A 5 3.35 20.19 -31.28
CA ASP A 5 3.19 18.85 -30.73
C ASP A 5 3.10 17.86 -31.90
N PRO A 6 3.92 16.80 -31.92
CA PRO A 6 3.93 15.83 -33.02
C PRO A 6 2.72 14.87 -32.98
N ILE A 7 1.87 14.97 -31.95
CA ILE A 7 0.73 14.10 -31.67
C ILE A 7 -0.48 14.97 -31.35
N PRO A 8 -1.67 14.72 -31.94
CA PRO A 8 -2.90 15.40 -31.56
C PRO A 8 -3.24 15.22 -30.07
N GLN A 9 -3.87 16.22 -29.46
CA GLN A 9 -4.36 16.08 -28.08
C GLN A 9 -5.36 14.93 -27.95
N SER A 10 -6.18 14.68 -28.98
CA SER A 10 -7.08 13.54 -29.00
C SER A 10 -6.33 12.22 -28.84
N ASP A 11 -5.26 11.97 -29.61
CA ASP A 11 -4.48 10.73 -29.51
C ASP A 11 -3.80 10.58 -28.15
N TYR A 12 -3.25 11.67 -27.61
CA TYR A 12 -2.67 11.67 -26.27
C TYR A 12 -3.71 11.29 -25.20
N TYR A 13 -4.88 11.95 -25.21
CA TYR A 13 -5.93 11.68 -24.22
C TYR A 13 -6.63 10.34 -24.45
N ALA A 14 -6.69 9.84 -25.69
CA ALA A 14 -7.15 8.50 -26.00
C ALA A 14 -6.27 7.44 -25.32
N MET A 15 -4.95 7.59 -25.41
CA MET A 15 -4.01 6.72 -24.70
C MET A 15 -4.05 6.96 -23.19
N ALA A 16 -4.21 8.21 -22.73
CA ALA A 16 -4.37 8.52 -21.31
C ALA A 16 -5.62 7.86 -20.70
N GLY A 17 -6.71 7.75 -21.48
CA GLY A 17 -7.94 7.07 -21.07
C GLY A 17 -7.72 5.60 -20.69
N ILE A 18 -6.74 4.93 -21.31
CA ILE A 18 -6.34 3.55 -20.95
C ILE A 18 -5.83 3.51 -19.51
N PHE A 19 -5.00 4.48 -19.12
CA PHE A 19 -4.46 4.58 -17.76
C PHE A 19 -5.46 5.15 -16.76
N ALA A 20 -6.34 6.06 -17.19
CA ALA A 20 -7.43 6.56 -16.36
C ALA A 20 -8.44 5.46 -15.98
N SER A 21 -8.57 4.42 -16.81
CA SER A 21 -9.39 3.24 -16.56
C SER A 21 -8.70 2.21 -15.64
N THR A 22 -7.76 2.63 -14.79
CA THR A 22 -6.99 1.72 -13.91
C THR A 22 -6.96 2.19 -12.47
N ALA A 23 -7.13 1.25 -11.55
CA ALA A 23 -6.98 1.46 -10.13
C ALA A 23 -5.58 1.02 -9.67
N THR A 24 -4.77 1.96 -9.20
CA THR A 24 -3.40 1.69 -8.73
C THR A 24 -3.30 1.52 -7.22
N LEU A 25 -4.27 2.05 -6.47
CA LEU A 25 -4.31 2.04 -5.02
C LEU A 25 -5.66 1.50 -4.51
N LEU A 26 -5.60 0.75 -3.42
CA LEU A 26 -6.72 0.41 -2.55
C LEU A 26 -6.94 1.54 -1.55
N ASN A 27 -8.20 1.88 -1.34
CA ASN A 27 -8.61 2.85 -0.33
C ASN A 27 -7.84 4.18 -0.46
N ASP A 28 -7.70 4.68 -1.68
CA ASP A 28 -7.02 5.93 -2.01
C ASP A 28 -7.65 7.17 -1.35
N THR A 29 -8.92 7.06 -0.92
CA THR A 29 -9.62 8.06 -0.11
C THR A 29 -9.40 7.94 1.41
N ASP A 30 -8.79 6.85 1.89
CA ASP A 30 -8.50 6.67 3.32
C ASP A 30 -7.18 7.36 3.70
N ASN A 31 -6.95 7.53 5.01
CA ASN A 31 -5.70 8.12 5.53
C ASN A 31 -4.43 7.36 5.10
N VAL A 32 -4.55 6.07 4.72
CA VAL A 32 -3.42 5.24 4.27
C VAL A 32 -3.86 4.39 3.08
N ALA A 33 -3.56 4.87 1.87
CA ALA A 33 -3.71 4.11 0.64
C ALA A 33 -2.71 2.93 0.62
N ARG A 34 -3.09 1.83 -0.03
CA ARG A 34 -2.22 0.66 -0.23
C ARG A 34 -2.11 0.29 -1.69
N TRP A 35 -0.99 -0.27 -2.11
CA TRP A 35 -0.86 -0.83 -3.44
C TRP A 35 -1.72 -2.08 -3.60
N TYR A 36 -2.11 -2.40 -4.84
CA TYR A 36 -2.63 -3.73 -5.12
C TYR A 36 -1.46 -4.71 -5.20
N ASP A 37 -1.47 -5.73 -4.35
CA ASP A 37 -0.49 -6.81 -4.42
C ASP A 37 -0.98 -7.91 -5.37
N ALA A 38 -0.22 -8.14 -6.45
CA ALA A 38 -0.37 -9.33 -7.28
C ALA A 38 0.52 -10.44 -6.72
N ARG A 39 -0.10 -11.57 -6.41
CA ARG A 39 0.61 -12.78 -5.99
C ARG A 39 1.35 -13.36 -7.18
N LEU A 40 2.67 -13.53 -7.04
CA LEU A 40 3.47 -14.12 -8.12
C LEU A 40 3.21 -15.63 -8.22
N PRO A 41 3.20 -16.19 -9.44
CA PRO A 41 3.11 -17.64 -9.62
C PRO A 41 4.35 -18.31 -9.03
N LEU A 42 4.15 -19.43 -8.34
CA LEU A 42 5.22 -20.31 -7.90
C LEU A 42 5.00 -21.69 -8.53
N GLU A 43 6.07 -22.47 -8.66
CA GLU A 43 6.02 -23.78 -9.31
C GLU A 43 6.25 -24.92 -8.32
N GLY A 44 5.68 -26.09 -8.64
CA GLY A 44 5.96 -27.35 -7.95
C GLY A 44 5.59 -27.37 -6.47
N GLU A 45 6.54 -27.75 -5.63
CA GLU A 45 6.35 -28.01 -4.20
C GLU A 45 5.97 -26.74 -3.41
N GLN A 46 6.46 -25.57 -3.83
CA GLN A 46 6.21 -24.31 -3.15
C GLN A 46 4.73 -23.88 -3.27
N GLU A 47 4.14 -23.99 -4.46
CA GLU A 47 2.73 -23.68 -4.67
C GLU A 47 1.84 -24.67 -3.90
N ALA A 48 2.19 -25.97 -3.89
CA ALA A 48 1.47 -26.97 -3.12
C ALA A 48 1.52 -26.70 -1.60
N ALA A 49 2.68 -26.29 -1.08
CA ALA A 49 2.85 -25.93 0.33
C ALA A 49 2.01 -24.70 0.72
N ILE A 50 1.99 -23.66 -0.14
CA ILE A 50 1.15 -22.47 0.06
C ILE A 50 -0.33 -22.86 0.02
N ALA A 51 -0.77 -23.59 -1.00
CA ALA A 51 -2.16 -24.02 -1.11
C ALA A 51 -2.61 -24.83 0.13
N ALA A 52 -1.78 -25.78 0.58
CA ALA A 52 -2.06 -26.55 1.79
C ALA A 52 -2.12 -25.67 3.06
N HIS A 53 -1.27 -24.63 3.13
CA HIS A 53 -1.31 -23.66 4.22
C HIS A 53 -2.59 -22.80 4.16
N GLU A 54 -2.97 -22.32 2.99
CA GLU A 54 -4.18 -21.52 2.77
C GLU A 54 -5.44 -22.29 3.13
N VAL A 55 -5.52 -23.59 2.84
CA VAL A 55 -6.63 -24.45 3.29
C VAL A 55 -6.73 -24.46 4.82
N LYS A 56 -5.60 -24.55 5.54
CA LYS A 56 -5.60 -24.50 7.02
C LYS A 56 -6.03 -23.13 7.53
N VAL A 57 -5.57 -22.06 6.89
CA VAL A 57 -5.97 -20.68 7.24
C VAL A 57 -7.47 -20.49 7.04
N ALA A 58 -8.01 -20.89 5.89
CA ALA A 58 -9.43 -20.78 5.56
C ALA A 58 -10.31 -21.61 6.52
N ALA A 59 -9.87 -22.82 6.88
CA ALA A 59 -10.57 -23.65 7.88
C ALA A 59 -10.63 -22.95 9.24
N LEU A 60 -9.52 -22.38 9.69
CA LEU A 60 -9.46 -21.70 11.00
C LEU A 60 -10.21 -20.35 11.00
N GLU A 61 -10.25 -19.65 9.86
CA GLU A 61 -11.10 -18.47 9.68
C GLU A 61 -12.58 -18.81 9.77
N LYS A 62 -12.99 -19.94 9.17
CA LYS A 62 -14.35 -20.47 9.29
C LYS A 62 -14.68 -20.82 10.74
N ASP A 63 -13.81 -21.59 11.41
CA ASP A 63 -13.99 -21.94 12.84
C ASP A 63 -14.10 -20.69 13.73
N LEU A 64 -13.28 -19.66 13.45
CA LEU A 64 -13.32 -18.40 14.19
C LEU A 64 -14.63 -17.64 13.95
N ALA A 65 -15.14 -17.62 12.72
CA ALA A 65 -16.43 -16.99 12.39
C ALA A 65 -17.59 -17.70 13.11
N GLU A 66 -17.60 -19.04 13.10
CA GLU A 66 -18.58 -19.85 13.83
C GLU A 66 -18.48 -19.62 15.35
N ALA A 67 -17.27 -19.65 15.92
CA ALA A 67 -17.06 -19.39 17.34
C ALA A 67 -17.48 -17.97 17.76
N LYS A 68 -17.27 -16.95 16.90
CA LYS A 68 -17.79 -15.59 17.12
C LYS A 68 -19.31 -15.55 17.14
N SER A 69 -19.97 -16.26 16.21
CA SER A 69 -21.42 -16.38 16.19
C SER A 69 -21.96 -17.04 17.47
N VAL A 70 -21.34 -18.12 17.93
CA VAL A 70 -21.70 -18.82 19.16
C VAL A 70 -21.48 -17.94 20.40
N ALA A 71 -20.33 -17.27 20.49
CA ALA A 71 -20.04 -16.34 21.58
C ALA A 71 -21.04 -15.17 21.62
N ALA A 72 -21.43 -14.63 20.47
CA ALA A 72 -22.45 -13.59 20.39
C ALA A 72 -23.81 -14.06 20.91
N LYS A 73 -24.21 -15.31 20.64
CA LYS A 73 -25.46 -15.90 21.17
C LYS A 73 -25.42 -16.03 22.70
N PHE A 74 -24.34 -16.60 23.26
CA PHE A 74 -24.21 -16.74 24.71
C PHE A 74 -24.07 -15.39 25.43
N LEU A 75 -23.38 -14.42 24.82
CA LEU A 75 -23.31 -13.05 25.34
C LEU A 75 -24.69 -12.39 25.35
N ALA A 76 -25.48 -12.56 24.29
CA ALA A 76 -26.85 -12.07 24.27
C ALA A 76 -27.74 -12.73 25.33
N MET A 77 -27.46 -13.98 25.71
CA MET A 77 -28.17 -14.71 26.77
C MET A 77 -27.66 -14.37 28.18
N SER A 78 -26.38 -14.00 28.34
CA SER A 78 -25.76 -13.65 29.63
C SER A 78 -25.92 -12.18 30.02
N ASP A 79 -26.26 -11.30 29.07
CA ASP A 79 -26.39 -9.85 29.26
C ASP A 79 -27.86 -9.41 29.49
N VAL A 80 -28.72 -10.34 29.94
CA VAL A 80 -30.12 -10.08 30.28
C VAL A 80 -30.23 -9.77 31.78
N ASP A 81 -29.98 -8.51 32.13
CA ASP A 81 -30.70 -7.87 33.25
C ASP A 81 -31.82 -7.03 32.63
N PRO A 82 -33.08 -7.52 32.61
CA PRO A 82 -34.22 -6.76 32.09
C PRO A 82 -34.43 -5.43 32.82
N ALA A 83 -33.79 -5.23 33.99
CA ALA A 83 -33.93 -4.08 34.86
C ALA A 83 -32.85 -2.98 34.69
N ALA A 84 -31.83 -3.16 33.85
CA ALA A 84 -30.76 -2.16 33.68
C ALA A 84 -31.13 -1.08 32.63
N PRO A 85 -31.22 0.22 32.98
CA PRO A 85 -31.59 1.28 32.03
C PRO A 85 -30.51 1.49 30.94
N GLY A 86 -30.93 1.90 29.74
CA GLY A 86 -30.00 2.40 28.69
C GLY A 86 -29.70 1.48 27.50
N LYS A 87 -30.43 0.36 27.34
CA LYS A 87 -30.43 -0.45 26.09
C LYS A 87 -31.87 -0.83 25.68
N PRO A 88 -32.20 -0.87 24.38
CA PRO A 88 -33.51 -1.33 23.91
C PRO A 88 -33.77 -2.78 24.32
N ILE A 89 -35.02 -3.11 24.64
CA ILE A 89 -35.46 -4.47 24.98
C ILE A 89 -36.50 -4.95 23.97
N ASP A 90 -36.38 -6.19 23.50
CA ASP A 90 -37.40 -6.82 22.66
C ASP A 90 -38.66 -7.12 23.48
N ALA A 91 -39.84 -6.70 23.00
CA ALA A 91 -41.10 -6.97 23.69
C ALA A 91 -41.34 -8.48 23.93
N ALA A 92 -40.84 -9.34 23.04
CA ALA A 92 -41.03 -10.79 23.11
C ALA A 92 -40.31 -11.47 24.29
N ILE A 93 -39.33 -10.80 24.91
CA ILE A 93 -38.60 -11.36 26.07
C ILE A 93 -39.19 -10.95 27.42
N LEU A 94 -40.19 -10.06 27.42
CA LEU A 94 -40.84 -9.59 28.63
C LEU A 94 -42.01 -10.51 29.03
N PRO A 95 -42.21 -10.77 30.34
CA PRO A 95 -43.33 -11.58 30.79
C PRO A 95 -44.67 -10.86 30.60
N GLY A 96 -45.76 -11.64 30.58
CA GLY A 96 -47.12 -11.12 30.44
C GLY A 96 -47.47 -10.66 29.03
N ILE A 97 -48.46 -9.77 28.95
CA ILE A 97 -48.95 -9.19 27.70
C ILE A 97 -48.27 -7.83 27.54
N VAL A 98 -47.48 -7.65 26.49
CA VAL A 98 -46.87 -6.37 26.13
C VAL A 98 -47.52 -5.87 24.85
N VAL A 99 -47.93 -4.60 24.84
CA VAL A 99 -48.43 -3.89 23.66
C VAL A 99 -47.53 -2.69 23.42
N ASP A 100 -46.77 -2.73 22.32
CA ASP A 100 -45.79 -1.71 21.94
C ASP A 100 -46.46 -0.45 21.33
N ASP A 101 -45.76 0.69 21.25
CA ASP A 101 -46.32 1.91 20.65
C ASP A 101 -46.69 1.71 19.18
N THR A 102 -45.96 0.84 18.47
CA THR A 102 -46.26 0.49 17.08
C THR A 102 -47.59 -0.24 16.90
N GLU A 103 -48.14 -0.81 17.97
CA GLU A 103 -49.44 -1.50 18.01
C GLU A 103 -50.58 -0.63 18.57
N ALA A 104 -50.27 0.56 19.09
CA ALA A 104 -51.24 1.47 19.68
C ALA A 104 -52.06 2.24 18.63
N LYS A 105 -53.31 2.56 18.97
CA LYS A 105 -54.14 3.47 18.16
C LYS A 105 -53.84 4.91 18.56
N ALA A 106 -53.17 5.65 17.67
CA ALA A 106 -52.83 7.05 17.87
C ALA A 106 -53.93 8.00 17.36
N VAL A 107 -54.25 9.02 18.15
CA VAL A 107 -55.00 10.21 17.74
C VAL A 107 -54.11 11.44 17.91
N GLY A 108 -54.09 12.29 16.89
CA GLY A 108 -53.17 13.43 16.80
C GLY A 108 -51.77 13.04 16.34
N GLU A 109 -50.89 14.03 16.16
CA GLU A 109 -49.55 13.83 15.62
C GLU A 109 -48.55 13.44 16.74
N TRP A 110 -47.98 12.25 16.62
CA TRP A 110 -46.94 11.70 17.51
C TRP A 110 -45.65 11.47 16.73
N MET A 111 -44.52 11.80 17.34
CA MET A 111 -43.20 11.67 16.71
C MET A 111 -42.44 10.47 17.28
N PRO A 112 -41.90 9.57 16.43
CA PRO A 112 -41.06 8.47 16.87
C PRO A 112 -39.65 8.98 17.26
N SER A 113 -39.04 8.33 18.25
CA SER A 113 -37.69 8.65 18.71
C SER A 113 -36.97 7.41 19.23
N THR A 114 -35.64 7.43 19.11
CA THR A 114 -34.74 6.44 19.71
C THR A 114 -33.63 7.12 20.54
N PHE A 115 -33.88 8.37 20.96
CA PHE A 115 -32.86 9.22 21.60
C PHE A 115 -32.50 8.68 22.99
N SER A 116 -33.50 8.44 23.84
CA SER A 116 -33.29 7.56 24.99
C SER A 116 -33.12 6.14 24.49
N LYS A 117 -32.20 5.38 25.06
CA LYS A 117 -32.01 3.96 24.74
C LYS A 117 -32.80 3.04 25.66
N SER A 118 -33.60 3.59 26.59
CA SER A 118 -34.43 2.82 27.52
C SER A 118 -35.87 2.77 27.00
N TYR A 119 -36.10 1.96 25.97
CA TYR A 119 -37.42 1.71 25.38
C TYR A 119 -37.61 0.23 25.02
N ILE A 120 -38.83 -0.15 24.68
CA ILE A 120 -39.24 -1.48 24.25
C ILE A 120 -39.44 -1.47 22.74
N GLY A 121 -39.15 -2.58 22.07
CA GLY A 121 -39.31 -2.67 20.63
C GLY A 121 -38.33 -1.78 19.86
N GLU A 122 -38.84 -1.02 18.88
CA GLU A 122 -38.02 -0.26 17.93
C GLU A 122 -37.74 1.19 18.36
N GLY A 123 -38.56 1.77 19.23
CA GLY A 123 -38.47 3.17 19.63
C GLY A 123 -39.51 3.55 20.69
N TYR A 124 -39.91 4.83 20.72
CA TYR A 124 -41.03 5.31 21.51
C TYR A 124 -41.63 6.56 20.84
N LEU A 125 -42.85 6.93 21.22
CA LEU A 125 -43.55 8.12 20.72
C LEU A 125 -43.48 9.30 21.68
N HIS A 126 -43.49 10.51 21.14
CA HIS A 126 -43.67 11.73 21.93
C HIS A 126 -44.52 12.80 21.24
N ASP A 127 -45.17 13.64 22.04
CA ASP A 127 -46.17 14.60 21.57
C ASP A 127 -45.59 15.94 21.07
N MET A 128 -44.25 16.06 20.99
CA MET A 128 -43.51 17.31 20.72
C MET A 128 -43.79 18.47 21.69
N GLY A 129 -44.51 18.23 22.79
CA GLY A 129 -44.92 19.29 23.73
C GLY A 129 -46.02 20.22 23.21
N GLY A 130 -46.66 19.90 22.09
CA GLY A 130 -47.71 20.73 21.46
C GLY A 130 -49.06 19.99 21.31
N GLY A 131 -50.14 20.73 21.02
CA GLY A 131 -51.49 20.16 20.84
C GLY A 131 -52.06 19.52 22.10
N LYS A 132 -51.99 20.22 23.24
CA LYS A 132 -52.41 19.71 24.55
C LYS A 132 -53.93 19.50 24.61
N GLY A 133 -54.36 18.30 24.99
CA GLY A 133 -55.77 17.89 24.99
C GLY A 133 -56.27 17.36 23.66
N GLU A 134 -55.42 17.29 22.62
CA GLU A 134 -55.81 16.84 21.27
C GLU A 134 -55.20 15.48 20.91
N LYS A 135 -54.33 14.91 21.76
CA LYS A 135 -53.55 13.72 21.43
C LYS A 135 -53.76 12.59 22.42
N THR A 136 -54.01 11.39 21.90
CA THR A 136 -54.12 10.18 22.70
C THR A 136 -53.41 8.99 22.05
N LEU A 137 -52.94 8.06 22.87
CA LEU A 137 -52.47 6.73 22.46
C LEU A 137 -53.29 5.67 23.20
N THR A 138 -53.98 4.80 22.47
CA THR A 138 -54.83 3.76 23.04
C THR A 138 -54.25 2.37 22.78
N PHE A 139 -53.84 1.69 23.84
CA PHE A 139 -53.34 0.32 23.83
C PHE A 139 -54.49 -0.65 24.16
N VAL A 140 -54.71 -1.63 23.29
CA VAL A 140 -55.80 -2.62 23.45
C VAL A 140 -55.19 -4.00 23.65
N PRO A 141 -54.97 -4.44 24.90
CA PRO A 141 -54.34 -5.73 25.18
C PRO A 141 -55.27 -6.91 24.85
N ALA A 142 -54.73 -7.95 24.21
CA ALA A 142 -55.45 -9.20 23.98
C ALA A 142 -55.44 -10.07 25.26
N ILE A 143 -56.50 -10.01 26.06
CA ILE A 143 -56.57 -10.70 27.35
C ILE A 143 -56.84 -12.21 27.15
N PRO A 144 -55.89 -13.10 27.50
CA PRO A 144 -56.04 -14.53 27.24
C PRO A 144 -56.98 -15.23 28.24
N LYS A 145 -57.09 -14.70 29.46
CA LYS A 145 -57.86 -15.27 30.58
C LYS A 145 -58.45 -14.16 31.45
N THR A 146 -59.74 -14.26 31.78
CA THR A 146 -60.39 -13.36 32.75
C THR A 146 -59.68 -13.45 34.10
N GLY A 147 -59.27 -12.32 34.67
CA GLY A 147 -58.48 -12.27 35.90
C GLY A 147 -58.06 -10.86 36.29
N ARG A 148 -57.31 -10.74 37.40
CA ARG A 148 -56.65 -9.49 37.78
C ARG A 148 -55.26 -9.42 37.16
N TYR A 149 -54.92 -8.27 36.60
CA TYR A 149 -53.62 -7.98 36.01
C TYR A 149 -53.05 -6.71 36.63
N GLU A 150 -51.76 -6.72 36.98
CA GLU A 150 -51.01 -5.49 37.21
C GLU A 150 -50.77 -4.83 35.85
N VAL A 151 -51.23 -3.60 35.69
CA VAL A 151 -51.01 -2.80 34.48
C VAL A 151 -49.82 -1.90 34.74
N ARG A 152 -48.85 -1.93 33.83
CA ARG A 152 -47.64 -1.11 33.87
C ARG A 152 -47.50 -0.32 32.57
N ILE A 153 -46.96 0.88 32.66
CA ILE A 153 -46.60 1.71 31.51
C ILE A 153 -45.08 1.83 31.41
N ALA A 154 -44.57 1.73 30.20
CA ALA A 154 -43.20 2.05 29.85
C ALA A 154 -43.09 3.43 29.23
N TYR A 155 -42.07 4.17 29.64
CA TYR A 155 -41.72 5.46 29.06
C TYR A 155 -40.27 5.83 29.38
N PRO A 156 -39.58 6.52 28.46
CA PRO A 156 -38.31 7.16 28.78
C PRO A 156 -38.56 8.45 29.56
N ALA A 157 -37.94 8.57 30.74
CA ALA A 157 -38.03 9.76 31.58
C ALA A 157 -36.99 10.84 31.21
N TYR A 158 -37.35 12.11 31.39
CA TYR A 158 -36.42 13.23 31.28
C TYR A 158 -36.93 14.44 32.07
N PRO A 159 -36.06 15.30 32.65
CA PRO A 159 -36.50 16.46 33.43
C PRO A 159 -37.41 17.46 32.69
N SER A 160 -37.46 17.42 31.35
CA SER A 160 -38.32 18.28 30.52
C SER A 160 -39.66 17.63 30.11
N ARG A 161 -40.03 16.49 30.70
CA ARG A 161 -41.30 15.80 30.46
C ARG A 161 -42.44 16.31 31.35
N ALA A 162 -43.65 15.92 31.03
CA ALA A 162 -44.83 16.23 31.84
C ALA A 162 -44.79 15.45 33.17
N ALA A 163 -45.01 16.15 34.28
CA ALA A 163 -45.00 15.57 35.63
C ALA A 163 -46.36 14.97 36.07
N ALA A 164 -47.41 15.16 35.26
CA ALA A 164 -48.74 14.65 35.54
C ALA A 164 -49.43 14.32 34.21
N VAL A 165 -49.10 13.14 33.67
CA VAL A 165 -49.71 12.61 32.44
C VAL A 165 -50.92 11.75 32.79
N PRO A 166 -52.14 12.10 32.32
CA PRO A 166 -53.32 11.28 32.54
C PRO A 166 -53.25 9.98 31.75
N VAL A 167 -53.34 8.86 32.47
CA VAL A 167 -53.46 7.51 31.92
C VAL A 167 -54.75 6.88 32.40
N THR A 168 -55.66 6.62 31.48
CA THR A 168 -56.97 6.02 31.73
C THR A 168 -56.89 4.52 31.49
N ILE A 169 -57.29 3.73 32.48
CA ILE A 169 -57.39 2.28 32.41
C ILE A 169 -58.87 1.92 32.41
N PHE A 170 -59.36 1.40 31.29
CA PHE A 170 -60.71 0.84 31.20
C PHE A 170 -60.65 -0.67 31.41
N HIS A 171 -61.36 -1.14 32.43
CA HIS A 171 -61.35 -2.52 32.89
C HIS A 171 -62.76 -3.00 33.27
N ALA A 172 -62.91 -4.27 33.66
CA ALA A 172 -64.22 -4.90 33.87
C ALA A 172 -65.07 -4.27 34.99
N GLU A 173 -64.44 -3.49 35.87
CA GLU A 173 -65.11 -2.86 37.03
C GLU A 173 -65.35 -1.35 36.80
N GLY A 174 -64.94 -0.80 35.65
CA GLY A 174 -65.11 0.60 35.30
C GLY A 174 -63.85 1.23 34.71
N GLU A 175 -63.79 2.55 34.80
CA GLU A 175 -62.71 3.38 34.30
C GLU A 175 -61.99 4.04 35.47
N VAL A 176 -60.66 3.98 35.47
CA VAL A 176 -59.79 4.61 36.47
C VAL A 176 -58.73 5.42 35.77
N GLU A 177 -58.54 6.67 36.18
CA GLU A 177 -57.45 7.53 35.70
C GLU A 177 -56.33 7.61 36.75
N VAL A 178 -55.10 7.47 36.30
CA VAL A 178 -53.87 7.59 37.09
C VAL A 178 -52.99 8.67 36.46
N GLN A 179 -52.40 9.51 37.30
CA GLN A 179 -51.46 10.55 36.87
C GLN A 179 -50.03 10.00 36.97
N VAL A 180 -49.28 10.03 35.87
CA VAL A 180 -47.91 9.51 35.79
C VAL A 180 -46.91 10.66 35.69
N ASP A 181 -45.91 10.67 36.57
CA ASP A 181 -44.78 11.60 36.51
C ASP A 181 -43.69 11.05 35.57
N MET A 182 -43.55 11.67 34.40
CA MET A 182 -42.54 11.27 33.41
C MET A 182 -41.21 12.04 33.56
N THR A 183 -41.08 12.88 34.58
CA THR A 183 -39.80 13.56 34.89
C THR A 183 -38.84 12.64 35.64
N GLU A 184 -39.37 11.63 36.31
CA GLU A 184 -38.61 10.64 37.07
C GLU A 184 -38.54 9.29 36.35
N PRO A 185 -37.40 8.58 36.43
CA PRO A 185 -37.27 7.26 35.82
C PRO A 185 -38.24 6.26 36.46
N PRO A 186 -38.88 5.39 35.66
CA PRO A 186 -39.78 4.37 36.19
C PRO A 186 -39.05 3.42 37.17
N LEU A 187 -39.71 3.08 38.29
CA LEU A 187 -39.09 2.36 39.41
C LEU A 187 -38.86 0.86 39.13
N ILE A 188 -39.64 0.26 38.23
CA ILE A 188 -39.54 -1.17 37.92
C ILE A 188 -38.60 -1.34 36.74
N GLY A 189 -37.38 -1.77 37.04
CA GLY A 189 -36.36 -2.04 36.04
C GLY A 189 -35.94 -0.85 35.18
N GLY A 190 -36.09 0.37 35.70
CA GLY A 190 -35.76 1.61 34.99
C GLY A 190 -36.64 1.88 33.75
N ARG A 191 -37.73 1.13 33.58
CA ARG A 191 -38.56 1.14 32.36
C ARG A 191 -40.05 1.14 32.65
N PHE A 192 -40.52 0.43 33.66
CA PHE A 192 -41.94 0.30 33.97
C PHE A 192 -42.38 1.08 35.21
N HIS A 193 -43.53 1.72 35.11
CA HIS A 193 -44.27 2.32 36.21
C HIS A 193 -45.59 1.55 36.39
N SER A 194 -45.88 1.11 37.61
CA SER A 194 -47.13 0.41 37.90
C SER A 194 -48.28 1.40 37.98
N LEU A 195 -49.32 1.17 37.19
CA LEU A 195 -50.57 1.94 37.22
C LEU A 195 -51.55 1.36 38.24
N GLY A 196 -51.39 0.09 38.62
CA GLY A 196 -52.23 -0.60 39.58
C GLY A 196 -52.72 -1.94 39.08
N THR A 197 -53.51 -2.62 39.91
CA THR A 197 -54.01 -3.97 39.61
C THR A 197 -55.51 -3.96 39.35
N TYR A 198 -55.91 -4.30 38.13
CA TYR A 198 -57.28 -4.19 37.65
C TYR A 198 -57.80 -5.51 37.11
N ARG A 199 -59.12 -5.71 37.15
CA ARG A 199 -59.77 -6.92 36.63
C ARG A 199 -60.10 -6.77 35.14
N PHE A 200 -59.58 -7.66 34.30
CA PHE A 200 -59.89 -7.73 32.88
C PHE A 200 -60.67 -9.01 32.55
N GLU A 201 -61.56 -8.93 31.57
CA GLU A 201 -62.28 -10.07 31.01
C GLU A 201 -61.63 -10.54 29.72
N LYS A 202 -61.56 -11.86 29.53
CA LYS A 202 -61.22 -12.46 28.25
C LYS A 202 -62.24 -11.98 27.22
N ASP A 203 -61.75 -11.48 26.08
CA ASP A 203 -62.55 -10.89 25.00
C ASP A 203 -63.35 -9.62 25.41
N GLY A 204 -63.02 -9.01 26.55
CA GLY A 204 -63.62 -7.75 27.02
C GLY A 204 -63.03 -6.50 26.33
N ALA A 205 -63.74 -5.37 26.42
CA ALA A 205 -63.35 -4.11 25.78
C ALA A 205 -62.28 -3.31 26.54
N GLY A 206 -61.38 -3.97 27.29
CA GLY A 206 -60.37 -3.30 28.11
C GLY A 206 -59.32 -2.57 27.29
N PHE A 207 -58.89 -1.38 27.73
CA PHE A 207 -57.83 -0.61 27.08
C PHE A 207 -57.09 0.27 28.09
N VAL A 208 -55.89 0.71 27.71
CA VAL A 208 -55.13 1.76 28.42
C VAL A 208 -54.95 2.92 27.46
N LEU A 209 -55.42 4.10 27.84
CA LEU A 209 -55.35 5.32 27.06
C LEU A 209 -54.44 6.33 27.76
N VAL A 210 -53.42 6.80 27.04
CA VAL A 210 -52.56 7.90 27.49
C VAL A 210 -53.04 9.17 26.80
N SER A 211 -53.33 10.23 27.56
CA SER A 211 -53.74 11.53 27.04
C SER A 211 -52.69 12.60 27.38
N ASN A 212 -52.56 13.62 26.52
CA ASN A 212 -51.75 14.79 26.82
C ASN A 212 -52.58 15.97 27.37
N GLU A 213 -53.86 15.75 27.70
CA GLU A 213 -54.74 16.76 28.30
C GLU A 213 -54.19 17.25 29.64
N GLY A 214 -54.24 18.57 29.88
CA GLY A 214 -53.76 19.17 31.12
C GLY A 214 -52.25 19.14 31.36
N THR A 215 -51.45 18.56 30.46
CA THR A 215 -49.99 18.42 30.63
C THR A 215 -49.22 19.69 30.27
N SER A 216 -48.17 20.01 31.05
CA SER A 216 -47.31 21.19 30.86
C SER A 216 -45.94 20.92 30.22
N GLY A 217 -45.56 19.65 30.07
CA GLY A 217 -44.29 19.19 29.45
C GLY A 217 -44.51 18.19 28.32
N VAL A 218 -43.45 17.66 27.71
CA VAL A 218 -43.57 16.65 26.64
C VAL A 218 -44.05 15.32 27.23
N VAL A 219 -45.02 14.67 26.56
CA VAL A 219 -45.50 13.33 26.92
C VAL A 219 -44.74 12.30 26.10
N ASN A 220 -44.14 11.32 26.77
CA ASN A 220 -43.42 10.19 26.16
C ASN A 220 -44.20 8.91 26.42
N VAL A 221 -44.40 8.07 25.40
CA VAL A 221 -45.10 6.79 25.56
C VAL A 221 -44.38 5.73 24.74
N ASP A 222 -44.09 4.60 25.37
CA ASP A 222 -43.41 3.45 24.78
C ASP A 222 -44.40 2.27 24.71
N ALA A 223 -44.48 1.43 25.74
CA ALA A 223 -45.37 0.27 25.74
C ALA A 223 -46.27 0.19 26.99
N ILE A 224 -47.26 -0.70 26.97
CA ILE A 224 -48.03 -1.13 28.15
C ILE A 224 -47.76 -2.62 28.41
N GLN A 225 -47.62 -3.01 29.68
CA GLN A 225 -47.46 -4.40 30.11
C GLN A 225 -48.58 -4.79 31.09
N LEU A 226 -49.22 -5.94 30.87
CA LEU A 226 -50.19 -6.55 31.79
C LEU A 226 -49.64 -7.88 32.31
N LEU A 227 -49.54 -8.00 33.63
CA LEU A 227 -49.04 -9.21 34.30
C LEU A 227 -50.14 -9.84 35.15
N SER A 228 -50.50 -11.09 34.88
CA SER A 228 -51.38 -11.87 35.75
C SER A 228 -50.70 -12.21 37.08
N GLU A 229 -51.44 -12.71 38.08
CA GLU A 229 -50.83 -13.20 39.33
C GLU A 229 -49.81 -14.33 39.10
N GLU A 230 -50.01 -15.18 38.08
CA GLU A 230 -49.04 -16.21 37.67
C GLU A 230 -47.77 -15.54 37.09
N ASP A 231 -47.94 -14.52 36.24
CA ASP A 231 -46.82 -13.76 35.67
C ASP A 231 -46.05 -12.99 36.76
N LEU A 232 -46.73 -12.41 37.76
CA LEU A 232 -46.08 -11.71 38.87
C LEU A 232 -45.25 -12.63 39.76
N ASN A 233 -45.75 -13.85 40.00
CA ASN A 233 -44.98 -14.87 40.71
C ASN A 233 -43.78 -15.35 39.88
N SER A 234 -43.92 -15.45 38.56
CA SER A 234 -42.80 -15.77 37.65
C SER A 234 -41.80 -14.61 37.49
N ALA A 235 -42.25 -13.36 37.54
CA ALA A 235 -41.43 -12.15 37.44
C ALA A 235 -40.63 -11.91 38.72
N ASN A 236 -41.18 -12.25 39.89
CA ASN A 236 -40.43 -12.28 41.15
C ASN A 236 -39.33 -13.37 41.14
N LEU A 237 -39.55 -14.50 40.46
CA LEU A 237 -38.53 -15.54 40.22
C LEU A 237 -37.49 -15.12 39.16
N ALA A 238 -37.85 -14.24 38.22
CA ALA A 238 -36.95 -13.71 37.18
C ALA A 238 -36.05 -12.54 37.65
N SER A 239 -36.14 -12.16 38.93
CA SER A 239 -35.10 -11.34 39.60
C SER A 239 -33.90 -12.17 40.08
N ALA A 240 -33.91 -13.49 39.83
CA ALA A 240 -32.76 -14.35 40.07
C ALA A 240 -31.74 -14.19 38.94
N SER A 241 -30.51 -13.86 39.35
CA SER A 241 -29.26 -13.85 38.58
C SER A 241 -29.22 -14.79 37.36
N VAL A 242 -28.60 -14.30 36.28
CA VAL A 242 -28.14 -15.08 35.12
C VAL A 242 -27.69 -16.48 35.54
N ASP A 243 -28.21 -17.51 34.87
CA ASP A 243 -27.83 -18.90 35.12
C ASP A 243 -26.29 -19.05 35.07
N PRO A 244 -25.63 -19.50 36.15
CA PRO A 244 -24.18 -19.69 36.18
C PRO A 244 -23.66 -20.59 35.06
N GLU A 245 -24.49 -21.48 34.50
CA GLU A 245 -24.13 -22.30 33.35
C GLU A 245 -24.05 -21.49 32.05
N ILE A 246 -24.89 -20.46 31.88
CA ILE A 246 -24.88 -19.56 30.72
C ILE A 246 -23.68 -18.61 30.79
N GLU A 247 -23.37 -18.05 31.96
CA GLU A 247 -22.15 -17.24 32.15
C GLU A 247 -20.88 -18.06 31.87
N LYS A 248 -20.85 -19.30 32.37
CA LYS A 248 -19.75 -20.22 32.11
C LYS A 248 -19.63 -20.55 30.62
N ALA A 249 -20.74 -20.83 29.93
CA ALA A 249 -20.76 -21.09 28.50
C ALA A 249 -20.32 -19.86 27.68
N ALA A 250 -20.74 -18.65 28.06
CA ALA A 250 -20.30 -17.40 27.46
C ALA A 250 -18.79 -17.20 27.62
N ALA A 251 -18.26 -17.41 28.82
CA ALA A 251 -16.83 -17.31 29.11
C ALA A 251 -16.01 -18.35 28.33
N GLU A 252 -16.50 -19.59 28.22
CA GLU A 252 -15.86 -20.65 27.42
C GLU A 252 -15.88 -20.32 25.91
N ALA A 253 -17.00 -19.81 25.38
CA ALA A 253 -17.10 -19.39 23.99
C ALA A 253 -16.18 -18.21 23.66
N GLN A 254 -16.09 -17.20 24.53
CA GLN A 254 -15.13 -16.08 24.39
C GLN A 254 -13.68 -16.56 24.46
N LYS A 255 -13.37 -17.49 25.37
CA LYS A 255 -12.03 -18.10 25.45
C LYS A 255 -11.69 -18.84 24.17
N ARG A 256 -12.66 -19.54 23.56
CA ARG A 256 -12.48 -20.22 22.27
C ARG A 256 -12.20 -19.23 21.14
N VAL A 257 -12.94 -18.12 21.05
CA VAL A 257 -12.69 -17.04 20.07
C VAL A 257 -11.27 -16.49 20.22
N LYS A 258 -10.84 -16.20 21.46
CA LYS A 258 -9.48 -15.70 21.74
C LYS A 258 -8.41 -16.72 21.35
N SER A 259 -8.61 -17.99 21.67
CA SER A 259 -7.70 -19.07 21.27
C SER A 259 -7.58 -19.16 19.75
N LEU A 260 -8.71 -19.27 19.04
CA LEU A 260 -8.75 -19.35 17.59
C LEU A 260 -8.14 -18.13 16.91
N GLY A 261 -8.37 -16.93 17.46
CA GLY A 261 -7.74 -15.71 16.97
C GLY A 261 -6.21 -15.73 17.12
N ASN A 262 -5.71 -16.23 18.24
CA ASN A 262 -4.27 -16.40 18.46
C ASN A 262 -3.67 -17.48 17.56
N ASP A 263 -4.37 -18.60 17.39
CA ASP A 263 -3.94 -19.70 16.53
C ASP A 263 -3.92 -19.25 15.06
N LEU A 264 -4.91 -18.46 14.63
CA LEU A 264 -4.95 -17.87 13.29
C LEU A 264 -3.80 -16.90 13.06
N LYS A 265 -3.51 -16.05 14.06
CA LYS A 265 -2.36 -15.14 13.99
C LYS A 265 -1.04 -15.90 13.87
N LYS A 266 -0.84 -16.95 14.68
CA LYS A 266 0.35 -17.81 14.63
C LYS A 266 0.45 -18.57 13.30
N LEU A 267 -0.67 -19.10 12.81
CA LEU A 267 -0.71 -19.84 11.56
C LEU A 267 -0.33 -18.91 10.40
N LYS A 268 -0.99 -17.74 10.27
CA LYS A 268 -0.65 -16.76 9.23
C LYS A 268 0.81 -16.31 9.29
N ALA A 269 1.40 -16.18 10.48
CA ALA A 269 2.80 -15.80 10.65
C ALA A 269 3.81 -16.93 10.37
N SER A 270 3.38 -18.19 10.35
CA SER A 270 4.25 -19.36 10.12
C SER A 270 4.07 -19.98 8.73
N GLY A 271 3.27 -19.35 7.88
CA GLY A 271 3.05 -19.79 6.51
C GLY A 271 4.26 -19.55 5.61
N PRO A 272 4.41 -20.35 4.54
CA PRO A 272 5.38 -20.06 3.49
C PRO A 272 5.09 -18.68 2.86
N GLU A 273 6.13 -17.87 2.69
CA GLU A 273 6.00 -16.56 2.06
C GLU A 273 5.75 -16.71 0.55
N ARG A 274 4.71 -16.03 0.05
CA ARG A 274 4.46 -15.89 -1.37
C ARG A 274 4.99 -14.53 -1.84
N PRO A 275 5.95 -14.47 -2.77
CA PRO A 275 6.36 -13.22 -3.37
C PRO A 275 5.16 -12.50 -3.98
N VAL A 276 5.08 -11.20 -3.73
CA VAL A 276 4.08 -10.31 -4.31
C VAL A 276 4.78 -9.23 -5.12
N ALA A 277 4.07 -8.71 -6.12
CA ALA A 277 4.48 -7.54 -6.86
C ALA A 277 3.43 -6.44 -6.70
N MET A 278 3.88 -5.19 -6.58
CA MET A 278 3.00 -4.05 -6.75
C MET A 278 2.37 -4.14 -8.15
N SER A 279 1.06 -4.05 -8.20
CA SER A 279 0.25 -4.21 -9.38
C SER A 279 -0.81 -3.12 -9.45
N VAL A 280 -1.48 -3.08 -10.58
CA VAL A 280 -2.66 -2.25 -10.81
C VAL A 280 -3.79 -3.15 -11.29
N ARG A 281 -5.04 -2.72 -11.13
CA ARG A 281 -6.23 -3.41 -11.62
C ARG A 281 -6.99 -2.53 -12.59
N ASP A 282 -7.89 -3.13 -13.35
CA ASP A 282 -8.88 -2.36 -14.09
C ASP A 282 -9.81 -1.67 -13.08
N ASP A 283 -10.16 -0.41 -13.38
CA ASP A 283 -11.12 0.33 -12.56
C ASP A 283 -12.53 -0.27 -12.70
N LYS A 284 -13.44 0.08 -11.78
CA LYS A 284 -14.86 -0.23 -11.91
C LYS A 284 -15.48 0.56 -13.07
N GLU A 285 -14.99 1.77 -13.32
CA GLU A 285 -15.44 2.63 -14.40
C GLU A 285 -14.42 2.63 -15.55
N ILE A 286 -14.77 1.95 -16.63
CA ILE A 286 -13.91 1.79 -17.81
C ILE A 286 -14.45 2.66 -18.94
N ASP A 287 -13.73 3.75 -19.26
CA ASP A 287 -14.18 4.73 -20.26
C ASP A 287 -13.03 5.56 -20.84
N GLY A 288 -13.33 6.36 -21.85
CA GLY A 288 -12.48 7.45 -22.32
C GLY A 288 -12.33 8.58 -21.30
N THR A 289 -11.47 9.56 -21.60
CA THR A 289 -11.22 10.71 -20.72
C THR A 289 -11.37 12.03 -21.47
N GLU A 290 -11.67 13.09 -20.74
CA GLU A 290 -11.79 14.44 -21.27
C GLU A 290 -10.43 15.08 -21.52
N ILE A 291 -10.31 15.77 -22.66
CA ILE A 291 -9.16 16.62 -22.97
C ILE A 291 -9.05 17.72 -21.92
N ARG A 292 -7.86 17.90 -21.32
CA ARG A 292 -7.60 19.06 -20.45
C ARG A 292 -7.11 20.22 -21.29
N ILE A 293 -7.96 21.22 -21.48
CA ILE A 293 -7.68 22.37 -22.34
C ILE A 293 -6.51 23.15 -21.73
N ARG A 294 -5.42 23.26 -22.49
CA ARG A 294 -4.13 23.84 -22.05
C ARG A 294 -3.51 23.13 -20.84
N GLY A 295 -3.86 21.86 -20.61
CA GLY A 295 -3.35 21.07 -19.48
C GLY A 295 -3.98 21.41 -18.12
N ILE A 296 -5.01 22.25 -18.08
CA ILE A 296 -5.67 22.64 -16.82
C ILE A 296 -6.65 21.54 -16.42
N VAL A 297 -6.41 20.87 -15.29
CA VAL A 297 -7.19 19.71 -14.82
C VAL A 297 -8.70 20.00 -14.76
N HIS A 298 -9.11 21.17 -14.29
CA HIS A 298 -10.53 21.52 -14.14
C HIS A 298 -11.18 22.11 -15.40
N ASN A 299 -10.40 22.34 -16.47
CA ASN A 299 -10.91 22.87 -17.74
C ASN A 299 -11.02 21.74 -18.75
N THR A 300 -12.13 21.01 -18.70
CA THR A 300 -12.38 19.86 -19.56
C THR A 300 -12.94 20.28 -20.92
N GLY A 301 -12.49 19.60 -21.96
CA GLY A 301 -12.99 19.70 -23.32
C GLY A 301 -13.78 18.45 -23.71
N GLU A 302 -13.70 18.10 -24.99
CA GLU A 302 -14.34 16.91 -25.53
C GLU A 302 -13.81 15.63 -24.87
N LYS A 303 -14.71 14.66 -24.67
CA LYS A 303 -14.37 13.33 -24.20
C LYS A 303 -13.89 12.47 -25.36
N VAL A 304 -12.72 11.86 -25.21
CA VAL A 304 -12.09 11.06 -26.26
C VAL A 304 -12.13 9.59 -25.85
N PRO A 305 -12.59 8.67 -26.73
CA PRO A 305 -12.54 7.24 -26.44
C PRO A 305 -11.09 6.76 -26.31
N ARG A 306 -10.92 5.64 -25.61
CA ARG A 306 -9.61 4.99 -25.49
C ARG A 306 -9.06 4.63 -26.86
N GLY A 307 -7.75 4.83 -27.04
CA GLY A 307 -7.09 4.75 -28.36
C GLY A 307 -5.58 4.74 -28.25
N PHE A 308 -4.93 4.57 -29.40
CA PHE A 308 -3.47 4.57 -29.52
C PHE A 308 -2.99 5.74 -30.37
N LEU A 309 -1.67 5.94 -30.42
CA LEU A 309 -1.04 6.97 -31.23
C LEU A 309 -1.13 6.60 -32.72
N GLN A 310 -1.86 7.38 -33.50
CA GLN A 310 -2.04 7.11 -34.94
C GLN A 310 -0.72 7.29 -35.70
N VAL A 311 0.08 8.29 -35.31
CA VAL A 311 1.38 8.59 -35.94
C VAL A 311 2.42 7.46 -35.80
N ALA A 312 2.27 6.61 -34.79
CA ALA A 312 3.17 5.49 -34.52
C ALA A 312 2.63 4.14 -35.04
N SER A 313 1.49 4.15 -35.75
CA SER A 313 0.84 2.94 -36.24
C SER A 313 0.98 2.84 -37.76
N LEU A 314 1.68 1.80 -38.24
CA LEU A 314 1.78 1.51 -39.67
C LEU A 314 0.59 0.67 -40.19
N SER A 315 -0.08 -0.06 -39.30
CA SER A 315 -1.30 -0.80 -39.62
C SER A 315 -2.49 0.15 -39.77
N LYS A 316 -3.37 -0.15 -40.72
CA LYS A 316 -4.68 0.52 -40.85
C LYS A 316 -5.71 -0.01 -39.85
N GLU A 317 -5.49 -1.22 -39.33
CA GLU A 317 -6.36 -1.86 -38.34
C GLU A 317 -5.75 -1.66 -36.95
N MET A 318 -6.41 -0.84 -36.15
CA MET A 318 -6.04 -0.62 -34.75
C MET A 318 -6.60 -1.74 -33.88
N PRO A 319 -5.90 -2.16 -32.82
CA PRO A 319 -6.44 -3.14 -31.88
C PRO A 319 -7.77 -2.67 -31.30
N SER A 320 -8.74 -3.58 -31.19
CA SER A 320 -10.00 -3.30 -30.52
C SER A 320 -9.84 -3.41 -29.01
N PHE A 321 -10.42 -2.49 -28.25
CA PHE A 321 -10.47 -2.60 -26.80
C PHE A 321 -11.62 -3.51 -26.36
N ASN A 322 -11.38 -4.25 -25.28
CA ASN A 322 -12.46 -4.81 -24.49
C ASN A 322 -13.14 -3.67 -23.71
N GLU A 323 -14.46 -3.56 -23.82
CA GLU A 323 -15.24 -2.54 -23.12
C GLU A 323 -15.18 -2.69 -21.59
N ARG A 324 -14.83 -3.88 -21.08
CA ARG A 324 -14.81 -4.21 -19.65
C ARG A 324 -13.42 -4.19 -19.00
N GLU A 325 -12.36 -3.98 -19.77
CA GLU A 325 -10.98 -3.97 -19.28
C GLU A 325 -10.33 -2.63 -19.63
N SER A 326 -9.27 -2.22 -18.94
CA SER A 326 -8.66 -0.89 -19.12
C SER A 326 -8.12 -0.62 -20.52
N GLY A 327 -7.71 -1.67 -21.25
CA GLY A 327 -7.00 -1.54 -22.52
C GLY A 327 -5.48 -1.61 -22.40
N ARG A 328 -4.94 -1.79 -21.19
CA ARG A 328 -3.48 -1.84 -20.96
C ARG A 328 -2.83 -3.05 -21.61
N ARG A 329 -3.53 -4.20 -21.69
CA ARG A 329 -3.03 -5.40 -22.36
C ARG A 329 -2.90 -5.14 -23.85
N GLU A 330 -3.94 -4.57 -24.45
CA GLU A 330 -3.97 -4.18 -25.86
C GLU A 330 -2.91 -3.12 -26.18
N LEU A 331 -2.64 -2.19 -25.25
CA LEU A 331 -1.52 -1.23 -25.35
C LEU A 331 -0.16 -1.92 -25.30
N ALA A 332 0.04 -2.89 -24.41
CA ALA A 332 1.27 -3.65 -24.34
C ALA A 332 1.50 -4.43 -25.65
N ASP A 333 0.47 -5.09 -26.16
CA ASP A 333 0.51 -5.85 -27.41
C ASP A 333 0.80 -4.93 -28.62
N TRP A 334 0.19 -3.74 -28.66
CA TRP A 334 0.46 -2.72 -29.69
C TRP A 334 1.89 -2.19 -29.63
N LEU A 335 2.42 -1.94 -28.42
CA LEU A 335 3.79 -1.42 -28.23
C LEU A 335 4.84 -2.41 -28.75
N VAL A 336 4.64 -3.71 -28.56
CA VAL A 336 5.61 -4.75 -29.00
C VAL A 336 5.22 -5.41 -30.32
N SER A 337 4.19 -4.89 -31.00
CA SER A 337 3.74 -5.42 -32.28
C SER A 337 4.86 -5.31 -33.33
N PRO A 338 5.05 -6.33 -34.19
CA PRO A 338 5.93 -6.25 -35.36
C PRO A 338 5.60 -5.07 -36.29
N ASP A 339 4.35 -4.60 -36.30
CA ASP A 339 3.91 -3.45 -37.11
C ASP A 339 4.32 -2.10 -36.49
N ASN A 340 4.85 -2.10 -35.27
CA ASN A 340 5.44 -0.95 -34.60
C ASN A 340 6.98 -1.07 -34.56
N PRO A 341 7.70 -0.52 -35.57
CA PRO A 341 9.15 -0.67 -35.64
C PRO A 341 9.90 0.19 -34.61
N LEU A 342 9.23 1.16 -33.96
CA LEU A 342 9.90 2.12 -33.08
C LEU A 342 10.41 1.46 -31.81
N THR A 343 9.62 0.60 -31.19
CA THR A 343 9.97 -0.03 -29.90
C THR A 343 11.27 -0.83 -29.99
N ALA A 344 11.39 -1.69 -31.02
CA ALA A 344 12.58 -2.49 -31.24
C ALA A 344 13.79 -1.63 -31.61
N ARG A 345 13.63 -0.64 -32.50
CA ARG A 345 14.71 0.30 -32.89
C ARG A 345 15.22 1.11 -31.70
N VAL A 346 14.31 1.66 -30.88
CA VAL A 346 14.69 2.45 -29.70
C VAL A 346 15.46 1.57 -28.71
N LEU A 347 15.01 0.35 -28.44
CA LEU A 347 15.70 -0.53 -27.49
C LEU A 347 17.04 -1.04 -28.02
N ALA A 348 17.13 -1.37 -29.31
CA ALA A 348 18.40 -1.72 -29.95
C ALA A 348 19.41 -0.56 -29.86
N ASN A 349 18.96 0.67 -30.16
CA ASN A 349 19.79 1.87 -30.04
C ASN A 349 20.22 2.14 -28.59
N ARG A 350 19.30 2.02 -27.61
CA ARG A 350 19.64 2.20 -26.18
C ARG A 350 20.66 1.16 -25.70
N THR A 351 20.50 -0.09 -26.12
CA THR A 351 21.46 -1.15 -25.82
C THR A 351 22.83 -0.84 -26.41
N TRP A 352 22.85 -0.35 -27.65
CA TRP A 352 24.07 0.13 -28.30
C TRP A 352 24.71 1.28 -27.52
N THR A 353 23.92 2.29 -27.10
CA THR A 353 24.40 3.42 -26.29
C THR A 353 25.00 2.96 -24.96
N TRP A 354 24.38 2.01 -24.25
CA TRP A 354 24.94 1.51 -22.99
C TRP A 354 26.28 0.81 -23.17
N LEU A 355 26.48 0.18 -24.33
CA LEU A 355 27.69 -0.56 -24.65
C LEU A 355 28.81 0.36 -25.17
N PHE A 356 28.51 1.21 -26.17
CA PHE A 356 29.49 2.07 -26.84
C PHE A 356 29.58 3.49 -26.26
N GLY A 357 28.71 3.86 -25.32
CA GLY A 357 28.61 5.22 -24.75
C GLY A 357 27.79 6.20 -25.60
N GLU A 358 27.68 5.95 -26.90
CA GLU A 358 26.90 6.77 -27.83
C GLU A 358 26.03 5.88 -28.74
N GLY A 359 24.81 6.32 -29.06
CA GLY A 359 23.86 5.57 -29.89
C GLY A 359 24.14 5.70 -31.39
N ILE A 360 23.62 4.75 -32.17
CA ILE A 360 23.52 4.87 -33.64
C ILE A 360 22.68 6.10 -34.00
N VAL A 361 21.63 6.35 -33.21
CA VAL A 361 20.89 7.61 -33.12
C VAL A 361 21.30 8.28 -31.82
N ARG A 362 21.97 9.43 -31.89
CA ARG A 362 22.47 10.18 -30.71
C ARG A 362 21.33 10.71 -29.83
N SER A 363 20.23 11.16 -30.45
CA SER A 363 19.01 11.54 -29.77
C SER A 363 18.21 10.34 -29.27
N THR A 364 18.67 9.69 -28.18
CA THR A 364 18.11 8.43 -27.66
C THR A 364 16.62 8.49 -27.26
N GLU A 365 16.05 9.69 -27.09
CA GLU A 365 14.63 9.93 -26.75
C GLU A 365 13.81 10.50 -27.91
N ASN A 366 14.45 10.85 -29.04
CA ASN A 366 13.78 11.49 -30.16
C ASN A 366 14.20 10.84 -31.48
N PHE A 367 13.34 9.97 -32.00
CA PHE A 367 13.46 9.33 -33.32
C PHE A 367 12.59 10.05 -34.37
N GLY A 368 12.01 11.19 -34.02
CA GLY A 368 11.20 12.02 -34.91
C GLY A 368 12.04 12.91 -35.82
N THR A 369 11.38 13.74 -36.62
CA THR A 369 12.03 14.61 -37.62
C THR A 369 12.92 15.71 -37.04
N THR A 370 12.82 15.98 -35.73
CA THR A 370 13.66 16.93 -34.99
C THR A 370 14.81 16.25 -34.23
N GLY A 371 14.88 14.91 -34.29
CA GLY A 371 15.99 14.13 -33.76
C GLY A 371 17.08 13.89 -34.79
N ASP A 372 18.14 13.21 -34.37
CA ASP A 372 19.24 12.82 -35.23
C ASP A 372 18.87 11.65 -36.14
N LEU A 373 19.42 11.66 -37.35
CA LEU A 373 19.36 10.50 -38.25
C LEU A 373 20.36 9.42 -37.78
N PRO A 374 20.02 8.13 -37.96
CA PRO A 374 20.93 7.03 -37.62
C PRO A 374 22.22 7.13 -38.44
N SER A 375 23.37 6.96 -37.81
CA SER A 375 24.66 6.86 -38.51
C SER A 375 24.71 5.63 -39.43
N HIS A 376 24.08 4.54 -39.02
CA HIS A 376 24.02 3.27 -39.75
C HIS A 376 22.56 2.74 -39.74
N PRO A 377 21.69 3.23 -40.65
CA PRO A 377 20.28 2.85 -40.66
C PRO A 377 20.07 1.33 -40.84
N GLU A 378 20.81 0.71 -41.76
CA GLU A 378 20.68 -0.72 -42.04
C GLU A 378 21.11 -1.60 -40.86
N LEU A 379 22.13 -1.16 -40.11
CA LEU A 379 22.57 -1.84 -38.89
C LEU A 379 21.51 -1.76 -37.79
N LEU A 380 20.91 -0.58 -37.60
CA LEU A 380 19.85 -0.39 -36.62
C LEU A 380 18.64 -1.27 -36.96
N ASP A 381 18.25 -1.31 -38.23
CA ASP A 381 17.16 -2.15 -38.72
C ASP A 381 17.46 -3.65 -38.57
N TYR A 382 18.69 -4.05 -38.85
CA TYR A 382 19.16 -5.41 -38.62
C TYR A 382 19.04 -5.81 -37.15
N LEU A 383 19.60 -5.00 -36.23
CA LEU A 383 19.55 -5.30 -34.79
C LEU A 383 18.12 -5.32 -34.25
N ALA A 384 17.28 -4.37 -34.66
CA ALA A 384 15.88 -4.31 -34.25
C ALA A 384 15.09 -5.52 -34.73
N THR A 385 15.25 -5.91 -36.00
CA THR A 385 14.57 -7.08 -36.58
C THR A 385 14.99 -8.37 -35.89
N ARG A 386 16.31 -8.59 -35.75
CA ARG A 386 16.86 -9.77 -35.06
C ARG A 386 16.40 -9.86 -33.61
N PHE A 387 16.33 -8.72 -32.92
CA PHE A 387 15.86 -8.68 -31.54
C PHE A 387 14.40 -9.17 -31.40
N VAL A 388 13.51 -8.80 -32.32
CA VAL A 388 12.12 -9.29 -32.36
C VAL A 388 12.09 -10.79 -32.72
N GLU A 389 12.79 -11.21 -33.77
CA GLU A 389 12.86 -12.61 -34.24
C GLU A 389 13.38 -13.57 -33.17
N GLU A 390 14.29 -13.11 -32.31
CA GLU A 390 14.87 -13.90 -31.24
C GLU A 390 14.07 -13.86 -29.93
N GLY A 391 12.83 -13.37 -29.98
CA GLY A 391 11.90 -13.35 -28.86
C GLY A 391 12.24 -12.29 -27.82
N TRP A 392 12.67 -11.10 -28.26
CA TRP A 392 12.96 -9.95 -27.38
C TRP A 392 14.03 -10.26 -26.31
N SER A 393 14.97 -11.15 -26.62
CA SER A 393 16.01 -11.57 -25.68
C SER A 393 17.14 -10.55 -25.56
N MET A 394 17.14 -9.74 -24.49
CA MET A 394 18.22 -8.79 -24.21
C MET A 394 19.61 -9.44 -24.19
N LYS A 395 19.71 -10.66 -23.63
CA LYS A 395 20.98 -11.39 -23.58
C LYS A 395 21.53 -11.74 -24.97
N ARG A 396 20.65 -12.09 -25.92
CA ARG A 396 21.09 -12.43 -27.28
C ARG A 396 21.47 -11.18 -28.08
N LEU A 397 20.70 -10.09 -27.96
CA LEU A 397 21.05 -8.79 -28.54
C LEU A 397 22.42 -8.31 -28.05
N VAL A 398 22.64 -8.32 -26.72
CA VAL A 398 23.95 -7.96 -26.14
C VAL A 398 25.04 -8.88 -26.67
N ARG A 399 24.81 -10.19 -26.72
CA ARG A 399 25.78 -11.17 -27.25
C ARG A 399 26.15 -10.86 -28.71
N GLU A 400 25.17 -10.56 -29.56
CA GLU A 400 25.40 -10.24 -30.96
C GLU A 400 26.27 -8.99 -31.12
N ILE A 401 26.00 -7.95 -30.34
CA ILE A 401 26.81 -6.72 -30.35
C ILE A 401 28.24 -6.99 -29.85
N VAL A 402 28.42 -7.64 -28.70
CA VAL A 402 29.76 -7.83 -28.09
C VAL A 402 30.63 -8.86 -28.80
N LEU A 403 30.05 -9.73 -29.64
CA LEU A 403 30.78 -10.64 -30.50
C LEU A 403 31.09 -10.04 -31.88
N SER A 404 30.63 -8.83 -32.17
CA SER A 404 30.92 -8.15 -33.43
C SER A 404 32.40 -7.74 -33.52
N ARG A 405 32.91 -7.66 -34.76
CA ARG A 405 34.25 -7.10 -35.01
C ARG A 405 34.37 -5.68 -34.47
N THR A 406 33.31 -4.87 -34.59
CA THR A 406 33.28 -3.48 -34.14
C THR A 406 33.48 -3.35 -32.63
N TRP A 407 32.86 -4.22 -31.83
CA TRP A 407 33.08 -4.26 -30.39
C TRP A 407 34.49 -4.69 -30.00
N GLN A 408 35.08 -5.62 -30.76
CA GLN A 408 36.40 -6.18 -30.49
C GLN A 408 37.57 -5.32 -30.99
N GLN A 409 37.29 -4.13 -31.54
CA GLN A 409 38.34 -3.18 -31.90
C GLN A 409 39.04 -2.66 -30.65
N ALA A 410 40.31 -2.25 -30.81
CA ALA A 410 41.03 -1.54 -29.75
C ALA A 410 40.55 -0.09 -29.67
N VAL A 411 40.70 0.53 -28.50
CA VAL A 411 40.58 1.99 -28.37
C VAL A 411 41.67 2.66 -29.19
N GLY A 412 41.31 3.74 -29.89
CA GLY A 412 42.20 4.44 -30.79
C GLY A 412 41.82 5.90 -30.98
N ASN A 413 42.65 6.62 -31.73
CA ASN A 413 42.35 7.98 -32.15
C ASN A 413 41.45 7.95 -33.39
N PRO A 414 40.32 8.66 -33.38
CA PRO A 414 39.46 8.76 -34.55
C PRO A 414 40.19 9.40 -35.73
N PRO A 415 39.92 8.99 -36.98
CA PRO A 415 40.53 9.59 -38.16
C PRO A 415 40.03 11.02 -38.38
N GLU A 416 40.83 11.89 -39.02
CA GLU A 416 40.44 13.30 -39.27
C GLU A 416 39.14 13.46 -40.07
N ILE A 417 38.78 12.47 -40.88
CA ILE A 417 37.52 12.45 -41.66
C ILE A 417 36.28 12.20 -40.79
N ASP A 418 36.45 11.61 -39.60
CA ASP A 418 35.40 11.32 -38.62
C ASP A 418 35.95 11.57 -37.20
N PRO A 419 36.18 12.85 -36.83
CA PRO A 419 36.81 13.20 -35.56
C PRO A 419 35.95 12.82 -34.35
N ASP A 420 34.64 12.69 -34.55
CA ASP A 420 33.66 12.27 -33.54
C ASP A 420 33.59 10.74 -33.38
N ASN A 421 34.30 9.97 -34.23
CA ASN A 421 34.21 8.52 -34.31
C ASN A 421 32.78 7.98 -34.52
N ARG A 422 31.93 8.73 -35.23
CA ARG A 422 30.52 8.38 -35.46
C ARG A 422 30.37 7.10 -36.29
N LEU A 423 31.36 6.79 -37.12
CA LEU A 423 31.44 5.60 -37.96
C LEU A 423 32.17 4.42 -37.27
N LEU A 424 32.67 4.60 -36.05
CA LEU A 424 33.32 3.57 -35.23
C LEU A 424 34.50 2.91 -35.96
N ALA A 425 35.44 3.74 -36.40
CA ALA A 425 36.70 3.29 -36.99
C ALA A 425 37.65 2.67 -35.94
N CYS A 426 37.48 3.06 -34.67
CA CYS A 426 38.11 2.47 -33.48
C CYS A 426 37.09 2.37 -32.34
N PHE A 427 37.39 1.61 -31.28
CA PHE A 427 36.52 1.57 -30.11
C PHE A 427 36.55 2.94 -29.38
N PRO A 428 35.39 3.52 -29.00
CA PRO A 428 35.37 4.78 -28.27
C PRO A 428 35.83 4.58 -26.83
N ARG A 429 36.67 5.49 -26.33
CA ARG A 429 37.04 5.52 -24.91
C ARG A 429 35.78 5.79 -24.07
N ARG A 430 35.39 4.86 -23.19
CA ARG A 430 34.11 4.94 -22.46
C ARG A 430 34.34 5.27 -21.00
N ARG A 431 33.74 6.36 -20.50
CA ARG A 431 33.75 6.67 -19.06
C ARG A 431 32.82 5.72 -18.30
N LEU A 432 33.23 5.32 -17.11
CA LEU A 432 32.41 4.55 -16.17
C LEU A 432 31.33 5.44 -15.54
N ASP A 433 30.11 4.90 -15.43
CA ASP A 433 29.03 5.55 -14.68
C ASP A 433 29.29 5.48 -13.17
N ALA A 434 28.62 6.32 -12.37
CA ALA A 434 28.75 6.36 -10.90
C ALA A 434 28.67 4.97 -10.25
N GLU A 435 27.70 4.17 -10.67
CA GLU A 435 27.47 2.80 -10.21
C GLU A 435 28.64 1.88 -10.54
N GLN A 436 29.22 2.03 -11.74
CA GLN A 436 30.36 1.24 -12.19
C GLN A 436 31.64 1.65 -11.44
N ILE A 437 31.83 2.94 -11.16
CA ILE A 437 32.96 3.44 -10.35
C ILE A 437 32.89 2.86 -8.94
N ARG A 438 31.72 2.92 -8.29
CA ARG A 438 31.52 2.33 -6.96
C ARG A 438 31.76 0.83 -6.97
N ASP A 439 31.16 0.10 -7.92
CA ASP A 439 31.30 -1.35 -8.01
C ASP A 439 32.76 -1.75 -8.30
N ALA A 440 33.50 -0.96 -9.08
CA ALA A 440 34.93 -1.18 -9.34
C ALA A 440 35.77 -1.00 -8.06
N ILE A 441 35.52 0.05 -7.27
CA ILE A 441 36.21 0.27 -5.98
C ILE A 441 35.97 -0.93 -5.05
N LEU A 442 34.71 -1.37 -4.90
CA LEU A 442 34.34 -2.52 -4.07
C LEU A 442 34.93 -3.84 -4.60
N ALA A 443 35.04 -4.01 -5.92
CA ALA A 443 35.62 -5.19 -6.53
C ALA A 443 37.13 -5.29 -6.28
N VAL A 444 37.84 -4.15 -6.40
CA VAL A 444 39.29 -4.06 -6.14
C VAL A 444 39.58 -4.33 -4.67
N SER A 445 38.84 -3.71 -3.76
CA SER A 445 38.98 -3.94 -2.30
C SER A 445 38.53 -5.34 -1.86
N GLY A 446 37.73 -6.03 -2.66
CA GLY A 446 37.22 -7.36 -2.36
C GLY A 446 35.99 -7.37 -1.44
N THR A 447 35.32 -6.22 -1.28
CA THR A 447 34.12 -6.07 -0.46
C THR A 447 32.81 -6.17 -1.24
N LEU A 448 32.89 -6.21 -2.58
CA LEU A 448 31.72 -6.31 -3.45
C LEU A 448 30.94 -7.61 -3.18
N ASP A 449 29.72 -7.46 -2.69
CA ASP A 449 28.78 -8.57 -2.53
C ASP A 449 27.98 -8.78 -3.84
N LEU A 450 28.04 -10.00 -4.37
CA LEU A 450 27.35 -10.40 -5.60
C LEU A 450 25.98 -11.05 -5.33
N THR A 451 25.54 -11.10 -4.07
CA THR A 451 24.22 -11.61 -3.68
C THR A 451 23.11 -10.89 -4.44
N LEU A 452 22.20 -11.67 -5.05
CA LEU A 452 21.11 -11.17 -5.87
C LEU A 452 19.79 -11.14 -5.09
N GLY A 453 18.98 -10.11 -5.35
CA GLY A 453 17.66 -9.95 -4.74
C GLY A 453 17.72 -9.55 -3.27
N GLY A 454 16.61 -9.74 -2.55
CA GLY A 454 16.46 -9.32 -1.14
C GLY A 454 16.18 -7.82 -0.98
N PRO A 455 15.74 -7.41 0.23
CA PRO A 455 15.43 -6.01 0.50
C PRO A 455 16.68 -5.13 0.39
N ASN A 456 16.54 -3.96 -0.23
CA ASN A 456 17.60 -2.95 -0.31
C ASN A 456 17.55 -1.90 0.80
N ILE A 457 16.43 -1.83 1.53
CA ILE A 457 16.27 -0.95 2.69
C ILE A 457 16.16 -1.85 3.92
N GLY A 458 17.23 -1.89 4.72
CA GLY A 458 17.29 -2.67 5.95
C GLY A 458 16.14 -2.31 6.90
N GLY A 459 15.44 -3.31 7.44
CA GLY A 459 14.35 -3.11 8.39
C GLY A 459 13.05 -2.55 7.81
N ALA A 460 12.97 -2.23 6.51
CA ALA A 460 11.76 -1.64 5.92
C ALA A 460 10.50 -2.51 6.11
N GLY A 461 10.63 -3.83 6.07
CA GLY A 461 9.51 -4.76 6.33
C GLY A 461 9.09 -4.89 7.80
N ALA A 462 9.88 -4.34 8.73
CA ALA A 462 9.65 -4.43 10.18
C ALA A 462 9.12 -3.12 10.79
N ILE A 463 9.10 -2.03 10.03
CA ILE A 463 8.67 -0.72 10.50
C ILE A 463 7.20 -0.52 10.07
N ASP A 464 6.33 -0.23 11.04
CA ASP A 464 4.97 0.21 10.74
C ASP A 464 5.04 1.55 9.98
N ALA A 465 4.45 1.59 8.78
CA ALA A 465 4.44 2.73 7.89
C ALA A 465 3.86 4.01 8.53
N ASN A 466 3.08 3.87 9.61
CA ASN A 466 2.51 4.99 10.36
C ASN A 466 3.44 5.57 11.42
N THR A 467 4.67 5.05 11.55
CA THR A 467 5.64 5.57 12.52
C THR A 467 6.47 6.70 11.94
N THR A 468 6.86 7.63 12.80
CA THR A 468 7.82 8.70 12.45
C THR A 468 9.16 8.13 11.95
N ALA A 469 9.53 6.91 12.39
CA ALA A 469 10.71 6.21 11.93
C ALA A 469 10.60 5.80 10.45
N ALA A 470 9.46 5.25 10.01
CA ALA A 470 9.21 4.98 8.59
C ALA A 470 9.26 6.27 7.76
N GLN A 471 8.58 7.32 8.24
CA GLN A 471 8.48 8.61 7.54
C GLN A 471 9.83 9.30 7.36
N ASN A 472 10.80 9.07 8.25
CA ASN A 472 12.13 9.68 8.21
C ASN A 472 13.23 8.74 7.71
N THR A 473 12.91 7.51 7.31
CA THR A 473 13.91 6.49 6.90
C THR A 473 14.81 7.02 5.77
N GLU A 474 14.23 7.74 4.81
CA GLU A 474 14.99 8.36 3.70
C GLU A 474 16.06 9.35 4.20
N TYR A 475 15.72 10.25 5.13
CA TYR A 475 16.64 11.28 5.60
C TYR A 475 17.75 10.72 6.48
N SER A 476 17.45 9.72 7.31
CA SER A 476 18.41 9.09 8.22
C SER A 476 19.15 7.90 7.62
N TYR A 477 18.84 7.50 6.38
CA TYR A 477 19.40 6.29 5.78
C TYR A 477 20.93 6.29 5.74
N VAL A 478 21.55 5.19 6.17
CA VAL A 478 23.00 4.99 6.11
C VAL A 478 23.30 3.95 5.02
N PHE A 479 24.05 4.36 4.01
CA PHE A 479 24.42 3.50 2.88
C PHE A 479 25.62 2.59 3.23
N ALA A 480 25.36 1.53 3.99
CA ALA A 480 26.40 0.57 4.42
C ALA A 480 26.46 -0.71 3.56
N ASP A 481 25.46 -0.96 2.71
CA ASP A 481 25.37 -2.16 1.88
C ASP A 481 26.49 -2.19 0.83
N THR A 482 27.26 -3.28 0.74
CA THR A 482 28.36 -3.45 -0.23
C THR A 482 27.97 -4.28 -1.45
N ARG A 483 26.68 -4.60 -1.63
CA ARG A 483 26.19 -5.20 -2.86
C ARG A 483 26.39 -4.28 -4.06
N ARG A 484 26.33 -4.88 -5.25
CA ARG A 484 26.29 -4.16 -6.53
C ARG A 484 25.37 -2.94 -6.45
N SER A 485 25.83 -1.83 -7.01
CA SER A 485 25.17 -0.52 -6.94
C SER A 485 23.73 -0.51 -7.44
N VAL A 486 23.33 -1.48 -8.28
CA VAL A 486 21.93 -1.73 -8.68
C VAL A 486 20.98 -1.97 -7.49
N TYR A 487 21.50 -2.45 -6.35
CA TYR A 487 20.76 -2.64 -5.11
C TYR A 487 20.84 -1.44 -4.17
N THR A 488 21.57 -0.37 -4.51
CA THR A 488 21.61 0.83 -3.67
C THR A 488 20.27 1.56 -3.76
N PRO A 489 19.60 1.89 -2.63
CA PRO A 489 18.33 2.61 -2.66
C PRO A 489 18.42 3.95 -3.38
N ALA A 490 17.43 4.20 -4.24
CA ALA A 490 17.27 5.42 -5.01
C ALA A 490 16.19 6.30 -4.36
N PHE A 491 16.54 7.07 -3.34
CA PHE A 491 15.60 8.00 -2.72
C PHE A 491 15.52 9.34 -3.46
N ARG A 492 14.41 10.06 -3.25
CA ARG A 492 14.09 11.32 -3.94
C ARG A 492 14.94 12.49 -3.46
N VAL A 493 15.29 12.49 -2.17
CA VAL A 493 15.94 13.57 -1.43
C VAL A 493 17.36 13.19 -1.01
N LYS A 494 17.57 11.98 -0.48
CA LYS A 494 18.91 11.54 -0.01
C LYS A 494 19.54 10.53 -0.96
N ARG A 495 20.77 10.78 -1.38
CA ARG A 495 21.53 9.86 -2.24
C ARG A 495 22.86 9.50 -1.60
N LEU A 496 23.46 8.43 -2.11
CA LEU A 496 24.84 8.11 -1.81
C LEU A 496 25.74 9.22 -2.34
N GLU A 497 26.67 9.73 -1.52
CA GLU A 497 27.52 10.87 -1.88
C GLU A 497 28.31 10.66 -3.19
N LEU A 498 28.76 9.43 -3.45
CA LEU A 498 29.42 9.08 -4.70
C LEU A 498 28.51 9.32 -5.92
N PHE A 499 27.23 8.96 -5.80
CA PHE A 499 26.26 9.17 -6.89
C PHE A 499 26.04 10.67 -7.15
N GLU A 500 26.05 11.49 -6.11
CA GLU A 500 25.95 12.95 -6.26
C GLU A 500 27.17 13.55 -6.95
N ALA A 501 28.36 13.03 -6.68
CA ALA A 501 29.60 13.49 -7.30
C ALA A 501 29.75 13.06 -8.77
N PHE A 502 29.31 11.84 -9.14
CA PHE A 502 29.64 11.18 -10.42
C PHE A 502 28.49 11.13 -11.43
N ASP A 503 27.72 12.22 -11.56
CA ASP A 503 26.67 12.35 -12.59
C ASP A 503 25.61 11.23 -12.54
N PHE A 504 25.15 10.87 -11.33
CA PHE A 504 24.06 9.91 -11.19
C PHE A 504 22.75 10.38 -11.86
N GLY A 505 21.99 9.42 -12.41
CA GLY A 505 20.70 9.71 -13.03
C GLY A 505 19.74 10.35 -12.04
N ASN A 506 19.10 11.46 -12.43
CA ASN A 506 18.06 12.07 -11.63
C ASN A 506 16.83 11.15 -11.56
N VAL A 507 16.55 10.61 -10.38
CA VAL A 507 15.44 9.68 -10.14
C VAL A 507 14.06 10.35 -10.24
N ASN A 508 14.02 11.68 -10.28
CA ASN A 508 12.77 12.45 -10.32
C ASN A 508 12.34 12.83 -11.74
N GLN A 509 13.13 12.50 -12.77
CA GLN A 509 12.87 12.89 -14.14
C GLN A 509 13.31 11.77 -15.10
N PRO A 510 12.61 11.56 -16.23
CA PRO A 510 13.09 10.67 -17.27
C PRO A 510 14.40 11.23 -17.86
N ILE A 511 15.35 10.34 -18.09
CA ILE A 511 16.65 10.66 -18.70
C ILE A 511 16.95 9.59 -19.74
N GLY A 512 17.07 9.97 -21.00
CA GLY A 512 17.52 9.06 -22.06
C GLY A 512 19.02 9.00 -22.27
N GLN A 513 19.75 10.04 -21.82
CA GLN A 513 21.21 10.07 -21.84
C GLN A 513 21.73 10.82 -20.62
N ARG A 514 22.68 10.22 -19.90
CA ARG A 514 23.28 10.84 -18.71
C ARG A 514 24.34 11.86 -19.13
N ASN A 515 24.43 12.92 -18.35
CA ASN A 515 25.53 13.86 -18.49
C ASN A 515 26.83 13.17 -18.06
N VAL A 516 27.92 13.51 -18.75
CA VAL A 516 29.25 13.01 -18.44
C VAL A 516 30.14 14.22 -18.20
N SER A 517 30.53 14.46 -16.96
CA SER A 517 31.36 15.60 -16.57
C SER A 517 32.73 15.15 -16.07
N THR A 518 33.77 15.95 -16.32
CA THR A 518 35.09 15.77 -15.70
C THR A 518 35.42 17.03 -14.94
N VAL A 519 35.04 17.07 -13.66
CA VAL A 519 35.16 18.25 -12.80
C VAL A 519 36.05 17.98 -11.59
N ALA A 520 36.72 19.03 -11.10
CA ALA A 520 37.65 18.91 -9.96
C ALA A 520 37.02 18.26 -8.70
N PRO A 521 35.75 18.53 -8.32
CA PRO A 521 35.13 17.88 -7.16
C PRO A 521 35.11 16.34 -7.23
N GLN A 522 35.00 15.74 -8.42
CA GLN A 522 35.05 14.29 -8.58
C GLN A 522 36.41 13.71 -8.23
N ALA A 523 37.48 14.37 -8.68
CA ALA A 523 38.85 13.97 -8.32
C ALA A 523 39.09 14.16 -6.82
N LEU A 524 38.63 15.28 -6.26
CA LEU A 524 38.73 15.52 -4.82
C LEU A 524 37.94 14.50 -4.00
N TYR A 525 36.79 14.02 -4.49
CA TYR A 525 36.03 12.95 -3.84
C TYR A 525 36.87 11.66 -3.74
N LEU A 526 37.48 11.23 -4.84
CA LEU A 526 38.32 10.02 -4.86
C LEU A 526 39.54 10.14 -3.94
N LEU A 527 40.07 11.34 -3.76
CA LEU A 527 41.22 11.59 -2.90
C LEU A 527 40.87 11.76 -1.41
N ASN A 528 39.64 12.17 -1.05
CA ASN A 528 39.34 12.59 0.33
C ASN A 528 38.13 11.89 0.95
N SER A 529 37.38 11.08 0.20
CA SER A 529 36.20 10.41 0.74
C SER A 529 36.61 9.33 1.75
N PRO A 530 36.01 9.32 2.96
CA PRO A 530 36.24 8.24 3.94
C PRO A 530 35.93 6.85 3.38
N PHE A 531 34.92 6.75 2.48
CA PHE A 531 34.61 5.50 1.80
C PHE A 531 35.79 5.04 0.93
N VAL A 532 36.36 5.93 0.11
CA VAL A 532 37.45 5.56 -0.81
C VAL A 532 38.73 5.21 -0.04
N MET A 533 39.03 5.96 1.02
CA MET A 533 40.16 5.68 1.91
C MET A 533 40.04 4.30 2.57
N GLU A 534 38.86 3.97 3.11
CA GLU A 534 38.65 2.65 3.72
C GLU A 534 38.73 1.52 2.69
N GLN A 535 38.14 1.69 1.50
CA GLN A 535 38.25 0.68 0.45
C GLN A 535 39.68 0.51 -0.07
N ALA A 536 40.48 1.59 -0.12
CA ALA A 536 41.90 1.51 -0.46
C ALA A 536 42.71 0.75 0.59
N ARG A 537 42.41 0.96 1.89
CA ARG A 537 43.00 0.22 3.00
C ARG A 537 42.68 -1.28 2.94
N LEU A 538 41.42 -1.64 2.68
CA LEU A 538 41.01 -3.05 2.49
C LEU A 538 41.66 -3.69 1.26
N ALA A 539 41.81 -2.94 0.16
CA ALA A 539 42.54 -3.40 -1.02
C ALA A 539 44.03 -3.68 -0.70
N ALA A 540 44.64 -2.82 0.11
CA ALA A 540 46.02 -2.98 0.58
C ALA A 540 46.20 -4.21 1.46
N GLU A 541 45.33 -4.43 2.45
CA GLU A 541 45.33 -5.63 3.29
C GLU A 541 45.23 -6.90 2.44
N ARG A 542 44.31 -6.90 1.47
CA ARG A 542 44.13 -8.01 0.53
C ARG A 542 45.38 -8.28 -0.30
N ALA A 543 46.01 -7.25 -0.86
CA ALA A 543 47.23 -7.39 -1.65
C ALA A 543 48.44 -7.86 -0.82
N LEU A 544 48.51 -7.45 0.45
CA LEU A 544 49.59 -7.85 1.36
C LEU A 544 49.41 -9.29 1.89
N ALA A 545 48.17 -9.71 2.11
CA ALA A 545 47.83 -11.07 2.53
C ALA A 545 47.97 -12.13 1.42
N ASP A 546 48.05 -11.70 0.16
CA ASP A 546 48.23 -12.59 -0.99
C ASP A 546 49.63 -13.22 -0.99
N THR A 547 49.68 -14.54 -0.73
CA THR A 547 50.91 -15.33 -0.70
C THR A 547 51.36 -15.81 -2.08
N ASP A 548 50.49 -15.78 -3.09
CA ASP A 548 50.79 -16.26 -4.44
C ASP A 548 51.62 -15.23 -5.23
N ARG A 549 51.63 -13.97 -4.77
CA ARG A 549 52.34 -12.85 -5.40
C ARG A 549 53.35 -12.23 -4.43
N PRO A 550 54.43 -12.94 -4.08
CA PRO A 550 55.42 -12.44 -3.14
C PRO A 550 56.20 -11.26 -3.75
N GLY A 551 56.42 -10.24 -2.95
CA GLY A 551 57.25 -9.08 -3.31
C GLY A 551 56.45 -7.88 -3.84
N ASP A 552 57.02 -6.69 -3.66
CA ASP A 552 56.31 -5.44 -3.91
C ASP A 552 56.09 -5.18 -5.41
N GLU A 553 56.98 -5.64 -6.29
CA GLU A 553 56.77 -5.54 -7.74
C GLU A 553 55.56 -6.36 -8.22
N ALA A 554 55.43 -7.60 -7.72
CA ALA A 554 54.31 -8.48 -8.09
C ALA A 554 52.98 -7.94 -7.55
N ARG A 555 52.98 -7.35 -6.35
CA ARG A 555 51.82 -6.68 -5.75
C ARG A 555 51.46 -5.40 -6.50
N LEU A 556 52.45 -4.66 -7.00
CA LEU A 556 52.22 -3.45 -7.79
C LEU A 556 51.57 -3.80 -9.14
N ASP A 557 52.06 -4.85 -9.79
CA ASP A 557 51.44 -5.39 -11.01
C ASP A 557 50.00 -5.83 -10.77
N TYR A 558 49.73 -6.46 -9.63
CA TYR A 558 48.38 -6.82 -9.22
C TYR A 558 47.50 -5.58 -9.00
N ALA A 559 47.98 -4.57 -8.27
CA ALA A 559 47.23 -3.35 -7.99
C ALA A 559 46.85 -2.61 -9.28
N TYR A 560 47.79 -2.44 -10.21
CA TYR A 560 47.53 -1.83 -11.50
C TYR A 560 46.56 -2.65 -12.36
N ARG A 561 46.72 -3.98 -12.42
CA ARG A 561 45.83 -4.83 -13.23
C ARG A 561 44.40 -4.84 -12.70
N THR A 562 44.24 -4.85 -11.38
CA THR A 562 42.92 -4.90 -10.76
C THR A 562 42.23 -3.54 -10.76
N ALA A 563 42.95 -2.46 -10.50
CA ALA A 563 42.38 -1.11 -10.49
C ALA A 563 42.24 -0.52 -11.91
N LEU A 564 43.26 -0.63 -12.75
CA LEU A 564 43.35 0.07 -14.04
C LEU A 564 43.26 -0.86 -15.27
N GLY A 565 43.19 -2.18 -15.08
CA GLY A 565 43.11 -3.14 -16.19
C GLY A 565 44.41 -3.31 -16.99
N ARG A 566 45.51 -2.66 -16.60
CA ARG A 566 46.81 -2.68 -17.30
C ARG A 566 47.97 -2.89 -16.35
N LEU A 567 49.19 -3.05 -16.87
CA LEU A 567 50.42 -3.01 -16.07
C LEU A 567 50.89 -1.55 -15.89
N PRO A 568 51.71 -1.26 -14.85
CA PRO A 568 52.35 0.05 -14.75
C PRO A 568 53.37 0.23 -15.88
N GLY A 569 53.43 1.43 -16.44
CA GLY A 569 54.52 1.83 -17.33
C GLY A 569 55.86 1.90 -16.60
N GLU A 570 56.96 2.04 -17.34
CA GLU A 570 58.31 2.07 -16.76
C GLU A 570 58.49 3.18 -15.72
N GLU A 571 58.01 4.39 -16.03
CA GLU A 571 58.11 5.54 -15.13
C GLU A 571 57.17 5.42 -13.93
N GLU A 572 55.93 4.98 -14.15
CA GLU A 572 54.97 4.71 -13.06
C GLU A 572 55.53 3.68 -12.07
N ARG A 573 56.13 2.59 -12.58
CA ARG A 573 56.79 1.58 -11.76
C ARG A 573 57.92 2.19 -10.97
N ARG A 574 58.81 2.96 -11.63
CA ARG A 574 59.96 3.59 -10.99
C ARG A 574 59.55 4.49 -9.81
N VAL A 575 58.54 5.34 -10.02
CA VAL A 575 58.03 6.26 -8.99
C VAL A 575 57.36 5.51 -7.84
N MET A 576 56.48 4.54 -8.14
CA MET A 576 55.75 3.79 -7.12
C MET A 576 56.70 2.92 -6.28
N MET A 577 57.69 2.28 -6.89
CA MET A 577 58.69 1.49 -6.16
C MET A 577 59.58 2.36 -5.27
N ALA A 578 59.97 3.55 -5.74
CA ALA A 578 60.71 4.51 -4.91
C ALA A 578 59.89 4.97 -3.70
N PHE A 579 58.59 5.25 -3.90
CA PHE A 579 57.66 5.58 -2.83
C PHE A 579 57.56 4.44 -1.79
N LEU A 580 57.30 3.21 -2.24
CA LEU A 580 57.22 2.03 -1.37
C LEU A 580 58.50 1.81 -0.56
N GLN A 581 59.67 2.03 -1.16
CA GLN A 581 60.96 1.92 -0.48
C GLN A 581 61.18 3.02 0.55
N SER A 582 60.78 4.26 0.24
CA SER A 582 60.95 5.41 1.15
C SER A 582 60.16 5.24 2.46
N SER A 583 59.02 4.55 2.41
CA SER A 583 58.19 4.28 3.59
C SER A 583 58.70 3.12 4.46
N THR A 584 59.74 2.41 4.00
CA THR A 584 60.38 1.32 4.76
C THR A 584 61.72 1.71 5.38
N ASP A 585 62.15 2.98 5.22
CA ASP A 585 63.40 3.50 5.80
C ASP A 585 63.22 3.79 7.30
N PRO A 586 63.93 3.08 8.21
CA PRO A 586 63.86 3.30 9.65
C PRO A 586 64.24 4.72 10.10
N ALA A 587 64.93 5.50 9.25
CA ALA A 587 65.36 6.85 9.59
C ALA A 587 64.23 7.89 9.55
N HIS A 588 63.08 7.57 8.94
CA HIS A 588 61.88 8.43 8.86
C HIS A 588 60.71 7.92 9.73
N ASP A 589 60.93 6.85 10.48
CA ASP A 589 59.93 6.17 11.30
C ASP A 589 59.76 6.90 12.65
N THR A 590 59.08 8.05 12.63
CA THR A 590 58.72 8.77 13.87
C THR A 590 57.38 8.32 14.44
N GLU A 591 56.56 7.63 13.66
CA GLU A 591 55.39 6.86 14.11
C GLU A 591 55.25 5.67 13.16
N GLY A 592 55.56 4.46 13.64
CA GLY A 592 55.57 3.19 12.88
C GLY A 592 54.62 3.17 11.68
N GLY A 593 55.16 3.45 10.49
CA GLY A 593 54.36 3.52 9.26
C GLY A 593 53.83 2.15 8.90
N ASP A 594 52.56 1.89 9.17
CA ASP A 594 51.92 0.62 8.84
C ASP A 594 52.08 0.34 7.33
N ARG A 595 52.66 -0.81 7.00
CA ARG A 595 52.83 -1.26 5.61
C ARG A 595 51.50 -1.26 4.87
N VAL A 596 50.40 -1.52 5.58
CA VAL A 596 49.04 -1.42 5.05
C VAL A 596 48.73 0.01 4.60
N GLU A 597 49.03 1.03 5.40
CA GLU A 597 48.75 2.44 5.07
C GLU A 597 49.57 2.93 3.86
N THR A 598 50.82 2.49 3.74
CA THR A 598 51.63 2.79 2.55
C THR A 598 50.99 2.21 1.28
N TRP A 599 50.54 0.95 1.33
CA TRP A 599 49.84 0.34 0.21
C TRP A 599 48.44 0.92 -0.02
N ALA A 600 47.76 1.39 1.04
CA ALA A 600 46.47 2.07 0.95
C ALA A 600 46.61 3.34 0.11
N GLN A 601 47.68 4.12 0.32
CA GLN A 601 47.98 5.30 -0.50
C GLN A 601 48.25 4.96 -1.98
N VAL A 602 48.86 3.81 -2.27
CA VAL A 602 49.00 3.32 -3.66
C VAL A 602 47.62 3.08 -4.28
N PHE A 603 46.75 2.31 -3.63
CA PHE A 603 45.40 2.04 -4.15
C PHE A 603 44.55 3.30 -4.25
N GLN A 604 44.62 4.20 -3.27
CA GLN A 604 43.92 5.49 -3.29
C GLN A 604 44.38 6.36 -4.47
N THR A 605 45.69 6.37 -4.74
CA THR A 605 46.24 7.08 -5.91
C THR A 605 45.71 6.47 -7.21
N LEU A 606 45.68 5.14 -7.31
CA LEU A 606 45.14 4.44 -8.48
C LEU A 606 43.65 4.75 -8.68
N PHE A 607 42.85 4.74 -7.62
CA PHE A 607 41.43 5.14 -7.69
C PHE A 607 41.25 6.60 -8.11
N GLY A 608 42.15 7.49 -7.69
CA GLY A 608 42.15 8.91 -8.06
C GLY A 608 42.61 9.21 -9.50
N CYS A 609 43.24 8.25 -10.18
CA CYS A 609 43.72 8.42 -11.55
C CYS A 609 42.58 8.63 -12.55
N LEU A 610 42.89 9.28 -13.67
CA LEU A 610 41.96 9.39 -14.79
C LEU A 610 41.59 8.01 -15.33
N ASP A 611 42.59 7.15 -15.56
CA ASP A 611 42.42 5.81 -16.13
C ASP A 611 41.40 4.94 -15.36
N PHE A 612 41.31 5.08 -14.04
CA PHE A 612 40.35 4.32 -13.23
C PHE A 612 38.89 4.61 -13.62
N ARG A 613 38.62 5.77 -14.21
CA ARG A 613 37.28 6.20 -14.61
C ARG A 613 36.94 5.84 -16.05
N TYR A 614 37.84 5.23 -16.82
CA TYR A 614 37.63 4.92 -18.22
C TYR A 614 37.87 3.43 -18.52
N LEU A 615 37.16 2.92 -19.52
CA LEU A 615 37.47 1.66 -20.18
C LEU A 615 38.27 1.97 -21.44
N ASP A 616 39.49 1.43 -21.48
CA ASP A 616 40.50 1.59 -22.52
C ASP A 616 40.78 0.27 -23.25
#